data_AF-A0A336LXF7-F1
#
_entry.id   AF-A0A336LXF7-F1
#
_cell.length_a   1.000
_cell.length_b   1.000
_cell.length_c   1.000
_cell.angle_alpha   90.00
_cell.angle_beta   90.00
_cell.angle_gamma   90.00
#
_symmetry.space_group_name_H-M   'P 1'
#
loop_
_entity.id
_entity.type
_entity.pdbx_description
1 polymer ?
#
loop_
_entity_poly.entity_id
_entity_poly.type
_entity_poly.pdbx_seq_one_letter_code
_entity_poly.pdbx_strand_id
1 'polypeptide(L)'
;MIESDIICGPMYSGATPCPIRAPLVVVVVGQPCRGKSLAAQKVARQLCWKGEQAKVFPVETNATAETLNEISQWFNEGNNVAIIDGMHLTRQSRQFVSIFCSEFVYHYLIIEFTCDEKSLHDNIEDTIQFYEKLDKNGCDWRRKIESQVEQYNGKFEQCSPSEGPLISVNNSENPMYHSVSAKGVQGPLQTSILGKLASPVIRSKVYYFSRHGESEFNVLGRIGGDADLSPRGQKYAERLKRQLELQGSANPKLIWTSEFQRTIHTAKDIPGPRAALKELNEINAGICEGLTYEEIQEKYPSEFAWRDQDKLKYRYPHGESYLDLLQRTEDVVQALLTTTETLIVSHQAVLRCIMAYFTGTKPGDIPYINVPLHTLLIVRSYGYDYEIETVPLKVECVDTYRIQPKDCSLSRTTADALKTVPAHYDSPIQQTIS
;
A
#
# COMPACT_ATOMS: atom_id res chain seq x y z
N MET A 1 38.44 -26.55 23.44
CA MET A 1 38.49 -25.20 24.04
C MET A 1 38.27 -24.23 22.90
N ILE A 2 37.02 -23.85 22.70
CA ILE A 2 36.60 -22.88 21.69
C ILE A 2 36.15 -21.67 22.49
N GLU A 3 36.77 -20.53 22.21
CA GLU A 3 36.63 -19.28 22.94
C GLU A 3 35.17 -18.80 22.96
N SER A 4 34.72 -18.51 24.17
CA SER A 4 33.43 -17.96 24.54
C SER A 4 33.53 -16.44 24.61
N ASP A 5 33.30 -15.76 23.50
CA ASP A 5 33.08 -14.30 23.49
C ASP A 5 31.84 -14.00 22.65
N ILE A 6 30.67 -14.41 23.17
CA ILE A 6 29.39 -13.80 22.79
C ILE A 6 29.21 -12.61 23.72
N ILE A 7 29.33 -11.43 23.13
CA ILE A 7 29.16 -10.13 23.78
C ILE A 7 27.76 -10.06 24.39
N CYS A 8 27.69 -10.12 25.72
CA CYS A 8 26.53 -9.70 26.50
C CYS A 8 26.27 -8.21 26.25
N GLY A 9 25.29 -7.91 25.38
CA GLY A 9 24.66 -6.60 25.34
C GLY A 9 23.91 -6.31 26.65
N PRO A 10 23.59 -5.03 26.95
CA PRO A 10 22.97 -4.67 28.21
C PRO A 10 21.62 -5.37 28.36
N MET A 11 21.48 -6.14 29.45
CA MET A 11 20.23 -6.75 29.87
C MET A 11 19.13 -5.69 29.91
N TYR A 12 18.01 -5.98 29.25
CA TYR A 12 16.79 -5.19 29.27
C TYR A 12 16.47 -4.69 30.69
N SER A 13 16.18 -3.40 30.78
CA SER A 13 15.63 -2.78 31.98
C SER A 13 14.28 -3.44 32.34
N GLY A 14 14.28 -4.34 33.32
CA GLY A 14 13.21 -4.61 34.30
C GLY A 14 11.79 -4.98 33.84
N ALA A 15 11.44 -4.93 32.55
CA ALA A 15 10.11 -5.28 32.06
C ALA A 15 10.13 -6.73 31.53
N THR A 16 9.30 -7.58 32.11
CA THR A 16 9.02 -8.92 31.57
C THR A 16 8.41 -8.74 30.16
N PRO A 17 8.95 -9.38 29.12
CA PRO A 17 8.43 -9.22 27.76
C PRO A 17 6.96 -9.63 27.71
N CYS A 18 6.09 -8.72 27.26
CA CYS A 18 4.66 -9.01 27.09
C CYS A 18 4.48 -9.83 25.79
N PRO A 19 4.09 -11.11 25.86
CA PRO A 19 3.99 -11.96 24.67
C PRO A 19 2.95 -11.47 23.68
N ILE A 20 2.00 -10.63 24.09
CA ILE A 20 0.94 -10.09 23.22
C ILE A 20 1.48 -8.99 22.30
N ARG A 21 2.57 -8.32 22.69
CA ARG A 21 3.19 -7.21 21.93
C ARG A 21 4.60 -7.54 21.45
N ALA A 22 4.98 -8.81 21.47
CA ALA A 22 6.28 -9.25 20.98
C ALA A 22 6.39 -8.95 19.47
N PRO A 23 7.51 -8.36 19.00
CA PRO A 23 7.77 -8.20 17.58
C PRO A 23 7.73 -9.54 16.83
N LEU A 24 7.40 -9.49 15.54
CA LEU A 24 7.33 -10.65 14.66
C LEU A 24 8.53 -10.73 13.73
N VAL A 25 9.23 -11.86 13.78
CA VAL A 25 10.23 -12.25 12.77
C VAL A 25 9.60 -13.25 11.82
N VAL A 26 9.60 -12.91 10.54
CA VAL A 26 9.15 -13.75 9.44
C VAL A 26 10.36 -14.23 8.66
N VAL A 27 10.46 -15.54 8.40
CA VAL A 27 11.48 -16.11 7.52
C VAL A 27 10.79 -16.64 6.28
N VAL A 28 11.11 -16.08 5.12
CA VAL A 28 10.68 -16.66 3.85
C VAL A 28 11.66 -17.77 3.45
N VAL A 29 11.11 -18.85 2.90
CA VAL A 29 11.86 -20.06 2.58
C VAL A 29 11.50 -20.49 1.17
N GLY A 30 12.50 -20.94 0.41
CA GLY A 30 12.29 -21.58 -0.88
C GLY A 30 13.43 -21.35 -1.85
N GLN A 31 13.46 -22.20 -2.89
CA GLN A 31 14.45 -22.14 -3.96
C GLN A 31 14.45 -20.78 -4.70
N PRO A 32 15.50 -20.47 -5.48
CA PRO A 32 15.51 -19.30 -6.35
C PRO A 32 14.28 -19.24 -7.26
N CYS A 33 13.87 -18.02 -7.63
CA CYS A 33 12.80 -17.79 -8.63
C CYS A 33 11.41 -18.35 -8.26
N ARG A 34 11.09 -18.48 -6.96
CA ARG A 34 9.75 -18.85 -6.44
C ARG A 34 8.86 -17.65 -6.07
N GLY A 35 9.31 -16.42 -6.37
CA GLY A 35 8.57 -15.19 -6.07
C GLY A 35 8.62 -14.72 -4.61
N LYS A 36 9.59 -15.20 -3.82
CA LYS A 36 9.79 -14.88 -2.39
C LYS A 36 9.91 -13.38 -2.15
N SER A 37 10.89 -12.73 -2.78
CA SER A 37 11.16 -11.30 -2.61
C SER A 37 9.96 -10.43 -3.00
N LEU A 38 9.27 -10.78 -4.08
CA LEU A 38 8.05 -10.11 -4.51
C LEU A 38 6.94 -10.20 -3.46
N ALA A 39 6.73 -11.38 -2.90
CA ALA A 39 5.74 -11.59 -1.84
C ALA A 39 6.13 -10.89 -0.54
N ALA A 40 7.40 -10.99 -0.11
CA ALA A 40 7.92 -10.32 1.08
C ALA A 40 7.71 -8.80 1.04
N GLN A 41 8.06 -8.17 -0.09
CA GLN A 41 7.87 -6.72 -0.28
C GLN A 41 6.39 -6.34 -0.30
N LYS A 42 5.52 -7.14 -0.94
CA LYS A 42 4.06 -6.90 -0.96
C LYS A 42 3.41 -7.07 0.42
N VAL A 43 3.90 -8.01 1.24
CA VAL A 43 3.47 -8.19 2.63
C VAL A 43 3.92 -7.00 3.47
N ALA A 44 5.20 -6.62 3.43
CA ALA A 44 5.71 -5.47 4.16
C ALA A 44 4.92 -4.19 3.81
N ARG A 45 4.70 -3.93 2.52
CA ARG A 45 3.91 -2.79 2.04
C ARG A 45 2.50 -2.75 2.62
N GLN A 46 1.80 -3.87 2.64
CA GLN A 46 0.46 -3.93 3.19
C GLN A 46 0.45 -3.73 4.71
N LEU A 47 1.39 -4.34 5.44
CA LEU A 47 1.53 -4.14 6.87
C LEU A 47 1.80 -2.67 7.21
N CYS A 48 2.72 -2.02 6.48
CA CYS A 48 3.00 -0.59 6.60
C CYS A 48 1.76 0.28 6.32
N TRP A 49 1.01 -0.04 5.27
CA TRP A 49 -0.23 0.68 4.93
C TRP A 49 -1.31 0.53 6.02
N LYS A 50 -1.34 -0.62 6.71
CA LYS A 50 -2.20 -0.86 7.89
C LYS A 50 -1.69 -0.21 9.18
N GLY A 51 -0.51 0.41 9.16
CA GLY A 51 0.08 1.12 10.29
C GLY A 51 1.16 0.35 11.05
N GLU A 52 1.45 -0.90 10.68
CA GLU A 52 2.55 -1.66 11.26
C GLU A 52 3.91 -1.13 10.79
N GLN A 53 4.98 -1.36 11.54
CA GLN A 53 6.35 -0.97 11.14
C GLN A 53 7.11 -2.21 10.65
N ALA A 54 6.94 -2.52 9.36
CA ALA A 54 7.48 -3.69 8.72
C ALA A 54 8.66 -3.36 7.79
N LYS A 55 9.72 -4.19 7.83
CA LYS A 55 10.88 -4.07 6.93
C LYS A 55 11.34 -5.43 6.43
N VAL A 56 11.76 -5.47 5.16
CA VAL A 56 12.40 -6.63 4.55
C VAL A 56 13.92 -6.54 4.72
N PHE A 57 14.55 -7.61 5.18
CA PHE A 57 15.99 -7.79 5.36
C PHE A 57 16.48 -8.82 4.35
N PRO A 58 16.98 -8.38 3.18
CA PRO A 58 17.47 -9.29 2.15
C PRO A 58 18.79 -9.93 2.58
N VAL A 59 18.92 -11.24 2.37
CA VAL A 59 20.14 -12.02 2.63
C VAL A 59 20.46 -12.90 1.42
N GLU A 60 21.74 -13.21 1.19
CA GLU A 60 22.14 -13.97 0.00
C GLU A 60 21.61 -15.42 0.03
N THR A 61 21.81 -16.11 1.13
CA THR A 61 21.38 -17.50 1.32
C THR A 61 20.55 -17.66 2.59
N ASN A 62 21.13 -17.31 3.74
CA ASN A 62 20.54 -17.47 5.07
C ASN A 62 20.86 -16.25 5.95
N ALA A 63 20.13 -16.10 7.05
CA ALA A 63 20.41 -15.10 8.08
C ALA A 63 21.77 -15.37 8.75
N THR A 64 22.52 -14.30 9.02
CA THR A 64 23.78 -14.34 9.78
C THR A 64 23.58 -13.70 11.15
N ALA A 65 24.58 -13.79 12.03
CA ALA A 65 24.56 -13.08 13.31
C ALA A 65 24.43 -11.56 13.12
N GLU A 66 25.04 -11.01 12.06
CA GLU A 66 24.90 -9.60 11.70
C GLU A 66 23.45 -9.26 11.33
N THR A 67 22.80 -10.08 10.50
CA THR A 67 21.37 -9.91 10.16
C THR A 67 20.49 -9.87 11.42
N LEU A 68 20.73 -10.78 12.37
CA LEU A 68 19.93 -10.86 13.59
C LEU A 68 20.20 -9.67 14.53
N ASN A 69 21.43 -9.18 14.60
CA ASN A 69 21.77 -7.97 15.35
C ASN A 69 21.08 -6.72 14.77
N GLU A 70 21.02 -6.59 13.44
CA GLU A 70 20.28 -5.50 12.79
C GLU A 70 18.77 -5.56 13.09
N ILE A 71 18.19 -6.78 13.12
CA ILE A 71 16.78 -6.97 13.48
C ILE A 71 16.52 -6.57 14.93
N SER A 72 17.40 -6.93 15.86
CA SER A 72 17.30 -6.50 17.27
C SER A 72 17.36 -4.98 17.40
N GLN A 73 18.26 -4.32 16.67
CA GLN A 73 18.34 -2.85 16.65
C GLN A 73 17.06 -2.23 16.09
N TRP A 74 16.55 -2.76 14.99
CA TRP A 74 15.29 -2.34 14.38
C TRP A 74 14.10 -2.43 15.35
N PHE A 75 14.00 -3.50 16.13
CA PHE A 75 12.94 -3.62 17.14
C PHE A 75 13.15 -2.68 18.34
N ASN A 76 14.40 -2.40 18.72
CA ASN A 76 14.69 -1.43 19.78
C ASN A 76 14.32 0.01 19.40
N GLU A 77 14.23 0.33 18.10
CA GLU A 77 13.70 1.60 17.59
C GLU A 77 12.16 1.70 17.69
N GLY A 78 11.49 0.65 18.16
CA GLY A 78 10.04 0.60 18.33
C GLY A 78 9.28 0.00 17.13
N ASN A 79 10.00 -0.54 16.14
CA ASN A 79 9.39 -1.25 15.03
C ASN A 79 8.98 -2.69 15.43
N ASN A 80 8.12 -3.34 14.65
CA ASN A 80 7.46 -4.56 15.12
C ASN A 80 7.39 -5.74 14.15
N VAL A 81 7.78 -5.58 12.87
CA VAL A 81 7.87 -6.71 11.94
C VAL A 81 9.17 -6.69 11.15
N ALA A 82 9.89 -7.81 11.17
CA ALA A 82 11.08 -8.04 10.34
C ALA A 82 10.84 -9.26 9.44
N ILE A 83 11.01 -9.09 8.12
CA ILE A 83 10.88 -10.16 7.13
C ILE A 83 12.26 -10.47 6.56
N ILE A 84 12.83 -11.62 6.90
CA ILE A 84 14.11 -12.08 6.36
C ILE A 84 13.84 -12.71 4.99
N ASP A 85 14.37 -12.07 3.94
CA ASP A 85 14.24 -12.51 2.55
C ASP A 85 15.49 -13.26 2.10
N GLY A 86 15.45 -14.59 2.18
CA GLY A 86 16.53 -15.50 1.83
C GLY A 86 16.00 -16.83 1.30
N MET A 87 16.88 -17.80 1.06
CA MET A 87 16.47 -19.13 0.62
C MET A 87 16.14 -20.07 1.78
N HIS A 88 16.95 -20.05 2.85
CA HIS A 88 16.73 -20.83 4.08
C HIS A 88 16.42 -22.32 3.85
N LEU A 89 17.19 -22.95 2.94
CA LEU A 89 16.88 -24.28 2.40
C LEU A 89 17.03 -25.43 3.41
N THR A 90 17.84 -25.26 4.47
CA THR A 90 18.08 -26.31 5.47
C THR A 90 17.38 -26.01 6.79
N ARG A 91 16.99 -27.06 7.51
CA ARG A 91 16.41 -26.96 8.86
C ARG A 91 17.33 -26.25 9.82
N GLN A 92 18.66 -26.48 9.72
CA GLN A 92 19.65 -25.79 10.55
C GLN A 92 19.60 -24.26 10.37
N SER A 93 19.45 -23.78 9.13
CA SER A 93 19.36 -22.33 8.87
C SER A 93 18.11 -21.68 9.46
N ARG A 94 16.99 -22.42 9.49
CA ARG A 94 15.73 -21.94 10.07
C ARG A 94 15.74 -22.02 11.59
N GLN A 95 16.34 -23.08 12.13
CA GLN A 95 16.54 -23.26 13.57
C GLN A 95 17.43 -22.15 14.17
N PHE A 96 18.42 -21.66 13.43
CA PHE A 96 19.25 -20.52 13.85
C PHE A 96 18.39 -19.28 14.15
N VAL A 97 17.41 -18.98 13.29
CA VAL A 97 16.48 -17.85 13.52
C VAL A 97 15.48 -18.16 14.64
N SER A 98 14.96 -19.39 14.73
CA SER A 98 14.00 -19.75 15.78
C SER A 98 14.60 -19.69 17.19
N ILE A 99 15.88 -20.06 17.34
CA ILE A 99 16.61 -19.95 18.61
C ILE A 99 16.71 -18.47 19.01
N PHE A 100 17.12 -17.61 18.09
CA PHE A 100 17.15 -16.16 18.30
C PHE A 100 15.78 -15.61 18.72
N CYS A 101 14.70 -15.98 18.04
CA CYS A 101 13.35 -15.54 18.45
C CYS A 101 12.98 -16.04 19.85
N SER A 102 13.41 -17.23 20.24
CA SER A 102 13.14 -17.79 21.58
C SER A 102 13.92 -17.07 22.68
N GLU A 103 15.19 -16.74 22.44
CA GLU A 103 16.05 -16.01 23.39
C GLU A 103 15.56 -14.60 23.67
N PHE A 104 15.07 -13.90 22.64
CA PHE A 104 14.57 -12.53 22.73
C PHE A 104 13.05 -12.42 22.92
N VAL A 105 12.35 -13.56 23.01
CA VAL A 105 10.88 -13.63 23.18
C VAL A 105 10.13 -12.90 22.04
N TYR A 106 10.59 -13.12 20.81
CA TYR A 106 9.92 -12.65 19.59
C TYR A 106 8.98 -13.72 19.05
N HIS A 107 7.92 -13.27 18.36
CA HIS A 107 7.12 -14.18 17.55
C HIS A 107 7.89 -14.63 16.31
N TYR A 108 7.65 -15.87 15.90
CA TYR A 108 8.30 -16.49 14.76
C TYR A 108 7.25 -17.02 13.77
N LEU A 109 7.49 -16.80 12.48
CA LEU A 109 6.65 -17.31 11.39
C LEU A 109 7.52 -17.75 10.21
N ILE A 110 7.28 -18.95 9.70
CA ILE A 110 7.90 -19.47 8.49
C ILE A 110 6.93 -19.33 7.32
N ILE A 111 7.42 -18.85 6.18
CA ILE A 111 6.65 -18.78 4.94
C ILE A 111 7.39 -19.52 3.83
N GLU A 112 6.92 -20.72 3.49
CA GLU A 112 7.48 -21.57 2.46
C GLU A 112 6.86 -21.26 1.10
N PHE A 113 7.67 -20.94 0.11
CA PHE A 113 7.25 -20.65 -1.26
C PHE A 113 7.66 -21.75 -2.23
N THR A 114 6.66 -22.24 -2.95
CA THR A 114 6.78 -23.09 -4.12
C THR A 114 6.06 -22.42 -5.30
N CYS A 115 6.23 -22.92 -6.52
CA CYS A 115 5.43 -22.49 -7.67
C CYS A 115 5.40 -23.62 -8.71
N ASP A 116 4.43 -23.57 -9.63
CA ASP A 116 4.43 -24.45 -10.80
C ASP A 116 5.54 -24.09 -11.80
N GLU A 117 5.74 -24.97 -12.79
CA GLU A 117 6.80 -24.87 -13.79
C GLU A 117 6.69 -23.62 -14.67
N LYS A 118 5.46 -23.25 -15.07
CA LYS A 118 5.23 -22.03 -15.85
C LYS A 118 5.60 -20.81 -15.01
N SER A 119 5.10 -20.73 -13.77
CA SER A 119 5.46 -19.64 -12.87
C SER A 119 6.97 -19.54 -12.62
N LEU A 120 7.67 -20.66 -12.52
CA LEU A 120 9.14 -20.68 -12.40
C LEU A 120 9.81 -20.06 -13.62
N HIS A 121 9.44 -20.51 -14.83
CA HIS A 121 10.02 -20.02 -16.08
C HIS A 121 9.87 -18.50 -16.20
N ASP A 122 8.65 -18.01 -16.02
CA ASP A 122 8.35 -16.58 -16.11
C ASP A 122 9.08 -15.77 -15.02
N ASN A 123 9.20 -16.31 -13.79
CA ASN A 123 9.96 -15.64 -12.71
C ASN A 123 11.47 -15.55 -13.02
N ILE A 124 12.03 -16.56 -13.72
CA ILE A 124 13.43 -16.52 -14.19
C ILE A 124 13.59 -15.39 -15.20
N GLU A 125 12.71 -15.31 -16.20
CA GLU A 125 12.74 -14.26 -17.22
C GLU A 125 12.60 -12.86 -16.62
N ASP A 126 11.65 -12.64 -15.71
CA ASP A 126 11.47 -11.37 -15.01
C ASP A 126 12.73 -10.96 -14.23
N THR A 127 13.37 -11.93 -13.55
CA THR A 127 14.59 -11.70 -12.77
C THR A 127 15.77 -11.34 -13.68
N ILE A 128 15.91 -12.03 -14.81
CA ILE A 128 16.94 -11.73 -15.82
C ILE A 128 16.75 -10.31 -16.35
N GLN A 129 15.55 -9.98 -16.82
CA GLN A 129 15.25 -8.64 -17.37
C GLN A 129 15.50 -7.53 -16.35
N PHE A 130 15.18 -7.77 -15.08
CA PHE A 130 15.43 -6.82 -14.01
C PHE A 130 16.94 -6.54 -13.85
N TYR A 131 17.76 -7.58 -13.75
CA TYR A 131 19.21 -7.41 -13.56
C TYR A 131 19.93 -6.89 -14.81
N GLU A 132 19.52 -7.30 -16.02
CA GLU A 132 20.08 -6.78 -17.27
C GLU A 132 19.85 -5.27 -17.42
N LYS A 133 18.72 -4.74 -16.93
CA LYS A 133 18.48 -3.30 -16.89
C LYS A 133 19.37 -2.55 -15.90
N LEU A 134 19.73 -3.19 -14.79
CA LEU A 134 20.58 -2.59 -13.75
C LEU A 134 22.07 -2.68 -14.08
N ASP A 135 22.50 -3.80 -14.66
CA ASP A 135 23.90 -4.09 -14.90
C ASP A 135 24.35 -3.65 -16.31
N LYS A 136 25.03 -2.50 -16.34
CA LYS A 136 25.61 -1.95 -17.58
C LYS A 136 26.92 -2.63 -17.99
N ASN A 137 27.44 -3.58 -17.20
CA ASN A 137 28.75 -4.21 -17.43
C ASN A 137 28.67 -5.53 -18.22
N GLY A 138 27.47 -5.98 -18.61
CA GLY A 138 27.29 -7.10 -19.53
C GLY A 138 27.49 -8.49 -18.92
N CYS A 139 27.16 -8.71 -17.64
CA CYS A 139 27.11 -10.05 -17.08
C CYS A 139 26.05 -10.90 -17.79
N ASP A 140 26.36 -12.18 -18.05
CA ASP A 140 25.38 -13.16 -18.54
C ASP A 140 24.45 -13.59 -17.39
N TRP A 141 23.44 -12.75 -17.11
CA TRP A 141 22.47 -12.96 -16.04
C TRP A 141 21.64 -14.22 -16.24
N ARG A 142 21.34 -14.58 -17.50
CA ARG A 142 20.64 -15.82 -17.82
C ARG A 142 21.42 -17.03 -17.29
N ARG A 143 22.68 -17.17 -17.68
CA ARG A 143 23.53 -18.28 -17.20
C ARG A 143 23.68 -18.25 -15.68
N LYS A 144 23.80 -17.07 -15.07
CA LYS A 144 23.95 -16.94 -13.62
C LYS A 144 22.70 -17.40 -12.86
N ILE A 145 21.52 -17.00 -13.29
CA ILE A 145 20.26 -17.38 -12.65
C ILE A 145 19.95 -18.87 -12.88
N GLU A 146 20.14 -19.37 -14.10
CA GLU A 146 19.93 -20.80 -14.41
C GLU A 146 20.88 -21.69 -13.60
N SER A 147 22.17 -21.34 -13.51
CA SER A 147 23.14 -22.10 -12.71
C SER A 147 22.85 -22.05 -11.20
N GLN A 148 22.32 -20.93 -10.68
CA GLN A 148 21.85 -20.88 -9.30
C GLN A 148 20.67 -21.83 -9.07
N VAL A 149 19.67 -21.84 -9.95
CA VAL A 149 18.51 -22.74 -9.83
C VAL A 149 18.97 -24.20 -9.82
N GLU A 150 19.91 -24.57 -10.67
CA GLU A 150 20.48 -25.91 -10.73
C GLU A 150 21.32 -26.25 -9.48
N GLN A 151 22.19 -25.33 -9.04
CA GLN A 151 23.07 -25.51 -7.86
C GLN A 151 22.29 -25.80 -6.58
N TYR A 152 21.09 -25.23 -6.43
CA TYR A 152 20.23 -25.39 -5.25
C TYR A 152 19.12 -26.42 -5.44
N ASN A 153 19.08 -27.08 -6.60
CA ASN A 153 18.17 -28.19 -6.81
C ASN A 153 18.53 -29.36 -5.87
N GLY A 154 17.52 -30.00 -5.29
CA GLY A 154 17.70 -31.11 -4.34
C GLY A 154 18.28 -30.75 -2.95
N LYS A 155 18.68 -29.49 -2.69
CA LYS A 155 19.16 -29.04 -1.37
C LYS A 155 18.06 -28.58 -0.42
N PHE A 156 16.81 -28.59 -0.87
CA PHE A 156 15.67 -28.07 -0.13
C PHE A 156 15.12 -29.10 0.85
N GLU A 157 15.24 -28.82 2.14
CA GLU A 157 14.59 -29.56 3.22
C GLU A 157 13.23 -28.91 3.51
N GLN A 158 12.15 -29.62 3.17
CA GLN A 158 10.77 -29.16 3.33
C GLN A 158 10.49 -28.66 4.75
N CYS A 159 9.75 -27.56 4.87
CA CYS A 159 9.40 -27.00 6.16
C CYS A 159 8.41 -27.91 6.92
N SER A 160 8.62 -28.02 8.24
CA SER A 160 7.77 -28.79 9.13
C SER A 160 7.10 -27.90 10.18
N PRO A 161 5.84 -28.19 10.58
CA PRO A 161 5.18 -27.50 11.70
C PRO A 161 5.89 -27.66 13.04
N SER A 162 6.80 -28.63 13.15
CA SER A 162 7.67 -28.77 14.33
C SER A 162 8.75 -27.69 14.43
N GLU A 163 8.95 -26.90 13.38
CA GLU A 163 9.88 -25.77 13.36
C GLU A 163 9.23 -24.45 13.81
N GLY A 164 7.89 -24.39 13.83
CA GLY A 164 7.13 -23.20 14.23
C GLY A 164 5.85 -23.01 13.41
N PRO A 165 5.13 -21.89 13.63
CA PRO A 165 4.04 -21.48 12.75
C PRO A 165 4.49 -21.43 11.30
N LEU A 166 3.72 -22.08 10.42
CA LEU A 166 4.09 -22.30 9.02
C LEU A 166 2.95 -21.90 8.10
N ILE A 167 3.25 -21.08 7.10
CA ILE A 167 2.42 -20.83 5.93
C ILE A 167 3.15 -21.40 4.71
N SER A 168 2.54 -22.35 4.01
CA SER A 168 3.06 -22.87 2.74
C SER A 168 2.23 -22.32 1.59
N VAL A 169 2.90 -21.70 0.62
CA VAL A 169 2.32 -21.01 -0.54
C VAL A 169 2.80 -21.68 -1.82
N ASN A 170 1.85 -22.13 -2.65
CA ASN A 170 2.09 -22.34 -4.07
C ASN A 170 1.80 -21.02 -4.79
N ASN A 171 2.84 -20.28 -5.12
CA ASN A 171 2.77 -18.95 -5.71
C ASN A 171 2.58 -19.00 -7.23
N SER A 172 1.59 -19.77 -7.65
CA SER A 172 1.14 -19.78 -9.05
C SER A 172 0.39 -18.51 -9.38
N GLU A 173 0.59 -17.99 -10.59
CA GLU A 173 -0.28 -16.94 -11.13
C GLU A 173 -1.66 -17.48 -11.51
N ASN A 174 -1.74 -18.78 -11.81
CA ASN A 174 -3.00 -19.42 -12.15
C ASN A 174 -3.79 -19.64 -10.86
N PRO A 175 -4.98 -19.02 -10.69
CA PRO A 175 -5.78 -19.17 -9.49
C PRO A 175 -6.17 -20.63 -9.19
N MET A 176 -6.17 -21.51 -10.19
CA MET A 176 -6.45 -22.94 -10.00
C MET A 176 -5.32 -23.70 -9.29
N TYR A 177 -4.08 -23.22 -9.41
CA TYR A 177 -2.90 -23.84 -8.79
C TYR A 177 -2.37 -23.04 -7.60
N HIS A 178 -2.76 -21.77 -7.47
CA HIS A 178 -2.46 -20.98 -6.29
C HIS A 178 -3.11 -21.63 -5.07
N SER A 179 -2.29 -21.92 -4.05
CA SER A 179 -2.78 -22.57 -2.84
C SER A 179 -2.01 -22.08 -1.63
N VAL A 180 -2.72 -21.87 -0.53
CA VAL A 180 -2.12 -21.51 0.75
C VAL A 180 -2.60 -22.47 1.82
N SER A 181 -1.67 -23.04 2.57
CA SER A 181 -1.97 -23.85 3.75
C SER A 181 -1.25 -23.27 4.97
N ALA A 182 -1.88 -23.35 6.14
CA ALA A 182 -1.37 -22.76 7.36
C ALA A 182 -1.44 -23.76 8.50
N LYS A 183 -0.40 -23.80 9.34
CA LYS A 183 -0.29 -24.67 10.51
C LYS A 183 0.30 -23.87 11.67
N GLY A 184 -0.41 -23.81 12.79
CA GLY A 184 0.07 -23.11 13.99
C GLY A 184 0.12 -21.59 13.89
N VAL A 185 -0.54 -20.97 12.89
CA VAL A 185 -0.66 -19.51 12.74
C VAL A 185 -1.42 -18.92 13.93
N GLN A 186 -0.90 -17.83 14.49
CA GLN A 186 -1.41 -17.22 15.73
C GLN A 186 -1.48 -15.69 15.61
N GLY A 187 -2.54 -15.13 16.18
CA GLY A 187 -2.70 -13.69 16.34
C GLY A 187 -3.00 -12.91 15.05
N PRO A 188 -3.21 -11.60 15.18
CA PRO A 188 -3.68 -10.76 14.09
C PRO A 188 -2.62 -10.55 12.99
N LEU A 189 -1.35 -10.37 13.34
CA LEU A 189 -0.28 -10.14 12.36
C LEU A 189 -0.08 -11.32 11.42
N GLN A 190 0.07 -12.54 11.96
CA GLN A 190 0.28 -13.72 11.14
C GLN A 190 -0.96 -14.06 10.29
N THR A 191 -2.16 -13.81 10.80
CA THR A 191 -3.41 -13.98 10.05
C THR A 191 -3.55 -12.93 8.94
N SER A 192 -3.13 -11.68 9.17
CA SER A 192 -3.08 -10.64 8.15
C SER A 192 -2.12 -11.02 7.01
N ILE A 193 -0.95 -11.55 7.34
CA ILE A 193 0.02 -12.08 6.37
C ILE A 193 -0.58 -13.26 5.59
N LEU A 194 -1.24 -14.19 6.28
CA LEU A 194 -1.93 -15.31 5.64
C LEU A 194 -2.99 -14.84 4.63
N GLY A 195 -3.85 -13.91 5.04
CA GLY A 195 -4.88 -13.33 4.18
C GLY A 195 -4.29 -12.63 2.95
N LYS A 196 -3.13 -11.98 3.12
CA LYS A 196 -2.41 -11.37 2.00
C LYS A 196 -1.92 -12.39 0.98
N LEU A 197 -1.31 -13.47 1.48
CA LEU A 197 -0.72 -14.50 0.65
C LEU A 197 -1.75 -15.37 -0.05
N ALA A 198 -3.00 -15.38 0.42
CA ALA A 198 -4.11 -16.09 -0.20
C ALA A 198 -4.56 -15.50 -1.55
N SER A 199 -4.11 -14.28 -1.89
CA SER A 199 -4.36 -13.68 -3.20
C SER A 199 -3.23 -14.01 -4.18
N PRO A 200 -3.52 -14.61 -5.35
CA PRO A 200 -2.51 -14.87 -6.37
C PRO A 200 -1.76 -13.59 -6.76
N VAL A 201 -0.45 -13.72 -6.92
CA VAL A 201 0.38 -12.62 -7.43
C VAL A 201 0.16 -12.54 -8.93
N ILE A 202 -0.55 -11.52 -9.40
CA ILE A 202 -0.64 -11.19 -10.83
C ILE A 202 0.57 -10.30 -11.18
N ARG A 203 1.38 -10.72 -12.17
CA ARG A 203 2.58 -10.02 -12.66
C ARG A 203 2.33 -8.62 -13.20
N SER A 204 1.33 -8.47 -14.06
CA SER A 204 1.04 -7.20 -14.74
C SER A 204 -0.37 -6.71 -14.40
N LYS A 205 -0.42 -5.53 -13.80
CA LYS A 205 -1.63 -4.82 -13.39
C LYS A 205 -1.59 -3.40 -13.89
N VAL A 206 -2.70 -2.96 -14.45
CA VAL A 206 -2.95 -1.55 -14.76
C VAL A 206 -4.22 -1.14 -14.04
N TYR A 207 -4.18 -0.03 -13.31
CA TYR A 207 -5.34 0.57 -12.68
C TYR A 207 -5.47 2.02 -13.11
N TYR A 208 -6.70 2.49 -13.20
CA TYR A 208 -7.03 3.86 -13.57
C TYR A 208 -7.72 4.52 -12.39
N PHE A 209 -7.17 5.62 -11.86
CA PHE A 209 -7.80 6.38 -10.78
C PHE A 209 -8.11 7.79 -11.25
N SER A 210 -9.28 8.26 -10.86
CA SER A 210 -9.74 9.60 -11.18
C SER A 210 -10.64 10.08 -10.05
N ARG A 211 -10.53 11.36 -9.68
CA ARG A 211 -11.61 12.00 -8.92
C ARG A 211 -12.82 12.15 -9.83
N HIS A 212 -14.01 12.27 -9.25
CA HIS A 212 -15.14 12.82 -10.00
C HIS A 212 -14.75 14.12 -10.72
N GLY A 213 -15.43 14.43 -11.82
CA GLY A 213 -15.38 15.76 -12.41
C GLY A 213 -15.77 16.82 -11.39
N GLU A 214 -15.30 18.06 -11.56
CA GLU A 214 -15.62 19.17 -10.67
C GLU A 214 -17.12 19.23 -10.35
N SER A 215 -17.49 19.29 -9.07
CA SER A 215 -18.88 19.41 -8.62
C SER A 215 -19.26 20.86 -8.31
N GLU A 216 -20.57 21.13 -8.21
CA GLU A 216 -21.08 22.42 -7.76
C GLU A 216 -20.53 22.80 -6.36
N PHE A 217 -20.37 21.82 -5.46
CA PHE A 217 -19.76 22.08 -4.15
C PHE A 217 -18.27 22.41 -4.25
N ASN A 218 -17.54 21.89 -5.23
CA ASN A 218 -16.16 22.31 -5.45
C ASN A 218 -16.10 23.79 -5.86
N VAL A 219 -16.96 24.21 -6.80
CA VAL A 219 -17.07 25.61 -7.24
C VAL A 219 -17.40 26.53 -6.05
N LEU A 220 -18.25 26.08 -5.13
CA LEU A 220 -18.63 26.82 -3.93
C LEU A 220 -17.67 26.69 -2.74
N GLY A 221 -16.60 25.89 -2.86
CA GLY A 221 -15.66 25.64 -1.76
C GLY A 221 -16.22 24.82 -0.59
N ARG A 222 -17.32 24.11 -0.80
CA ARG A 222 -18.01 23.31 0.22
C ARG A 222 -17.45 21.89 0.26
N ILE A 223 -17.26 21.34 1.47
CA ILE A 223 -16.81 19.95 1.66
C ILE A 223 -18.00 19.00 1.83
N GLY A 224 -17.79 17.72 1.53
CA GLY A 224 -18.81 16.69 1.71
C GLY A 224 -19.99 16.81 0.72
N GLY A 225 -21.17 16.41 1.19
CA GLY A 225 -22.44 16.44 0.45
C GLY A 225 -22.49 15.50 -0.76
N ASP A 226 -23.59 15.60 -1.51
CA ASP A 226 -23.85 14.82 -2.72
C ASP A 226 -24.21 15.71 -3.92
N ALA A 227 -23.52 16.84 -4.06
CA ALA A 227 -23.72 17.74 -5.18
C ALA A 227 -23.30 17.10 -6.51
N ASP A 228 -24.03 17.43 -7.57
CA ASP A 228 -23.76 16.97 -8.94
C ASP A 228 -22.57 17.72 -9.58
N LEU A 229 -22.18 17.29 -10.78
CA LEU A 229 -21.13 17.86 -11.62
C LEU A 229 -21.48 19.27 -12.08
N SER A 230 -20.47 20.14 -12.03
CA SER A 230 -20.49 21.43 -12.71
C SER A 230 -20.44 21.25 -14.24
N PRO A 231 -20.72 22.30 -15.03
CA PRO A 231 -20.51 22.25 -16.48
C PRO A 231 -19.08 21.84 -16.87
N ARG A 232 -18.06 22.23 -16.08
CA ARG A 232 -16.67 21.79 -16.32
C ARG A 232 -16.47 20.34 -15.94
N GLY A 233 -17.10 19.87 -14.86
CA GLY A 233 -17.10 18.44 -14.49
C GLY A 233 -17.70 17.54 -15.56
N GLN A 234 -18.79 17.97 -16.21
CA GLN A 234 -19.39 17.25 -17.34
C GLN A 234 -18.44 17.17 -18.54
N LYS A 235 -17.78 18.30 -18.88
CA LYS A 235 -16.74 18.33 -19.93
C LYS A 235 -15.56 17.42 -19.59
N TYR A 236 -15.18 17.31 -18.32
CA TYR A 236 -14.15 16.37 -17.88
C TYR A 236 -14.58 14.91 -18.08
N ALA A 237 -15.82 14.54 -17.72
CA ALA A 237 -16.33 13.19 -17.92
C ALA A 237 -16.22 12.73 -19.38
N GLU A 238 -16.56 13.61 -20.32
CA GLU A 238 -16.38 13.36 -21.77
C GLU A 238 -14.91 13.16 -22.16
N ARG A 239 -14.00 13.96 -21.60
CA ARG A 239 -12.55 13.84 -21.86
C ARG A 239 -11.94 12.58 -21.25
N LEU A 240 -12.38 12.20 -20.06
CA LEU A 240 -11.95 10.98 -19.39
C LEU A 240 -12.29 9.75 -20.22
N LYS A 241 -13.53 9.67 -20.72
CA LYS A 241 -13.94 8.62 -21.64
C LYS A 241 -13.01 8.52 -22.86
N ARG A 242 -12.80 9.63 -23.56
CA ARG A 242 -11.93 9.66 -24.76
C ARG A 242 -10.49 9.28 -24.44
N GLN A 243 -9.97 9.72 -23.30
CA GLN A 243 -8.61 9.37 -22.90
C GLN A 243 -8.44 7.87 -22.65
N LEU A 244 -9.43 7.21 -22.03
CA LEU A 244 -9.41 5.78 -21.81
C LEU A 244 -9.49 4.99 -23.13
N GLU A 245 -10.29 5.47 -24.09
CA GLU A 245 -10.37 4.87 -25.44
C GLU A 245 -9.03 4.94 -26.20
N LEU A 246 -8.19 5.94 -25.95
CA LEU A 246 -6.89 6.12 -26.60
C LEU A 246 -5.78 5.22 -26.03
N GLN A 247 -5.95 4.61 -24.85
CA GLN A 247 -4.91 3.80 -24.18
C GLN A 247 -4.69 2.41 -24.80
N GLY A 248 -5.31 2.10 -25.94
CA GLY A 248 -4.93 0.97 -26.81
C GLY A 248 -5.34 -0.44 -26.34
N SER A 249 -5.80 -0.59 -25.10
CA SER A 249 -6.45 -1.80 -24.58
C SER A 249 -7.88 -1.47 -24.22
N ALA A 250 -8.81 -2.37 -24.53
CA ALA A 250 -10.26 -2.21 -24.35
C ALA A 250 -10.64 -1.50 -23.05
N ASN A 251 -11.73 -0.72 -23.09
CA ASN A 251 -12.36 -0.04 -21.96
C ASN A 251 -12.18 -0.77 -20.62
N PRO A 252 -12.09 -0.03 -19.49
CA PRO A 252 -11.89 -0.63 -18.17
C PRO A 252 -12.75 -1.89 -17.96
N LYS A 253 -12.11 -3.00 -17.59
CA LYS A 253 -12.79 -4.29 -17.36
C LYS A 253 -13.83 -4.18 -16.25
N LEU A 254 -13.58 -3.29 -15.29
CA LEU A 254 -14.45 -2.98 -14.17
C LEU A 254 -14.41 -1.47 -13.92
N ILE A 255 -15.55 -0.92 -13.53
CA ILE A 255 -15.70 0.49 -13.16
C ILE A 255 -16.28 0.54 -11.75
N TRP A 256 -15.53 1.09 -10.80
CA TRP A 256 -16.00 1.31 -9.44
C TRP A 256 -16.18 2.80 -9.19
N THR A 257 -17.37 3.15 -8.71
CA THR A 257 -17.69 4.49 -8.26
C THR A 257 -18.00 4.47 -6.77
N SER A 258 -18.04 5.65 -6.16
CA SER A 258 -18.80 5.80 -4.92
C SER A 258 -20.31 5.75 -5.20
N GLU A 259 -21.12 5.84 -4.15
CA GLU A 259 -22.58 6.00 -4.26
C GLU A 259 -23.00 7.45 -4.60
N PHE A 260 -22.08 8.41 -4.55
CA PHE A 260 -22.38 9.82 -4.80
C PHE A 260 -22.53 10.16 -6.29
N GLN A 261 -23.50 11.02 -6.59
CA GLN A 261 -23.96 11.38 -7.94
C GLN A 261 -22.79 11.82 -8.83
N ARG A 262 -21.92 12.71 -8.32
CA ARG A 262 -20.75 13.20 -9.05
C ARG A 262 -19.83 12.09 -9.57
N THR A 263 -19.62 11.01 -8.82
CA THR A 263 -18.79 9.89 -9.30
C THR A 263 -19.52 9.05 -10.34
N ILE A 264 -20.81 8.79 -10.12
CA ILE A 264 -21.67 8.02 -11.02
C ILE A 264 -21.80 8.74 -12.37
N HIS A 265 -22.08 10.04 -12.36
CA HIS A 265 -22.22 10.86 -13.56
C HIS A 265 -20.90 11.04 -14.31
N THR A 266 -19.76 11.06 -13.62
CA THR A 266 -18.44 11.10 -14.27
C THR A 266 -18.18 9.81 -15.07
N ALA A 267 -18.60 8.66 -14.54
CA ALA A 267 -18.35 7.36 -15.17
C ALA A 267 -19.48 6.89 -16.11
N LYS A 268 -20.61 7.61 -16.18
CA LYS A 268 -21.87 7.11 -16.76
C LYS A 268 -21.71 6.59 -18.19
N ASP A 269 -20.95 7.31 -19.02
CA ASP A 269 -20.80 7.06 -20.45
C ASP A 269 -19.59 6.18 -20.80
N ILE A 270 -18.83 5.73 -19.80
CA ILE A 270 -17.70 4.81 -19.95
C ILE A 270 -18.26 3.38 -19.97
N PRO A 271 -18.05 2.61 -21.06
CA PRO A 271 -18.59 1.26 -21.15
C PRO A 271 -17.81 0.29 -20.28
N GLY A 272 -18.52 -0.63 -19.61
CA GLY A 272 -17.93 -1.64 -18.74
C GLY A 272 -18.88 -2.03 -17.61
N PRO A 273 -18.72 -3.25 -17.05
CA PRO A 273 -19.39 -3.64 -15.81
C PRO A 273 -19.07 -2.64 -14.70
N ARG A 274 -20.09 -2.24 -13.92
CA ARG A 274 -19.95 -1.19 -12.91
C ARG A 274 -20.56 -1.55 -11.57
N ALA A 275 -19.97 -1.04 -10.50
CA ALA A 275 -20.48 -1.15 -9.14
C ALA A 275 -20.29 0.18 -8.41
N ALA A 276 -21.34 0.63 -7.70
CA ALA A 276 -21.24 1.71 -6.73
C ALA A 276 -20.94 1.10 -5.36
N LEU A 277 -19.84 1.54 -4.75
CA LEU A 277 -19.32 1.00 -3.50
C LEU A 277 -19.39 2.07 -2.42
N LYS A 278 -20.02 1.75 -1.28
CA LYS A 278 -20.11 2.65 -0.12
C LYS A 278 -18.73 2.98 0.44
N GLU A 279 -17.81 2.01 0.38
CA GLU A 279 -16.41 2.12 0.80
C GLU A 279 -15.64 3.18 0.00
N LEU A 280 -16.16 3.61 -1.15
CA LEU A 280 -15.59 4.66 -1.98
C LEU A 280 -16.24 6.03 -1.75
N ASN A 281 -17.22 6.19 -0.85
CA ASN A 281 -17.82 7.49 -0.51
C ASN A 281 -16.77 8.42 0.12
N GLU A 282 -16.89 9.73 -0.11
CA GLU A 282 -15.94 10.71 0.46
C GLU A 282 -15.93 10.63 1.99
N ILE A 283 -14.84 11.12 2.60
CA ILE A 283 -14.76 11.26 4.06
C ILE A 283 -15.98 12.00 4.60
N ASN A 284 -16.66 11.39 5.57
CA ASN A 284 -17.78 12.00 6.25
C ASN A 284 -17.27 13.10 7.20
N ALA A 285 -17.56 14.36 6.89
CA ALA A 285 -17.18 15.52 7.69
C ALA A 285 -18.12 15.77 8.87
N GLY A 286 -19.13 14.92 9.10
CA GLY A 286 -20.03 14.98 10.24
C GLY A 286 -20.77 16.32 10.33
N ILE A 287 -20.62 17.03 11.45
CA ILE A 287 -21.22 18.36 11.64
C ILE A 287 -20.72 19.42 10.65
N CYS A 288 -19.61 19.15 9.95
CA CYS A 288 -19.00 20.06 8.98
C CYS A 288 -19.41 19.78 7.53
N GLU A 289 -20.31 18.82 7.29
CA GLU A 289 -20.84 18.52 5.95
C GLU A 289 -21.50 19.74 5.31
N GLY A 290 -21.17 19.98 4.04
CA GLY A 290 -21.70 21.10 3.25
C GLY A 290 -21.14 22.47 3.61
N LEU A 291 -20.22 22.60 4.58
CA LEU A 291 -19.62 23.88 4.95
C LEU A 291 -18.36 24.20 4.12
N THR A 292 -18.02 25.48 4.00
CA THR A 292 -16.69 25.91 3.54
C THR A 292 -15.67 25.89 4.68
N TYR A 293 -14.39 25.97 4.36
CA TYR A 293 -13.35 26.04 5.40
C TYR A 293 -13.46 27.32 6.24
N GLU A 294 -13.90 28.44 5.66
CA GLU A 294 -14.19 29.69 6.37
C GLU A 294 -15.33 29.51 7.35
N GLU A 295 -16.44 28.91 6.92
CA GLU A 295 -17.60 28.63 7.77
C GLU A 295 -17.23 27.67 8.92
N ILE A 296 -16.36 26.68 8.68
CA ILE A 296 -15.86 25.77 9.73
C ILE A 296 -14.97 26.53 10.72
N GLN A 297 -14.05 27.38 10.25
CA GLN A 297 -13.18 28.17 11.12
C GLN A 297 -13.98 29.17 11.97
N GLU A 298 -15.07 29.73 11.44
CA GLU A 298 -15.95 30.65 12.17
C GLU A 298 -16.82 29.91 13.21
N LYS A 299 -17.49 28.82 12.80
CA LYS A 299 -18.44 28.09 13.67
C LYS A 299 -17.75 27.15 14.66
N TYR A 300 -16.64 26.53 14.25
CA TYR A 300 -15.94 25.47 14.96
C TYR A 300 -14.41 25.68 14.96
N PRO A 301 -13.90 26.81 15.51
CA PRO A 301 -12.48 27.16 15.45
C PRO A 301 -11.57 26.11 16.09
N SER A 302 -12.01 25.47 17.18
CA SER A 302 -11.25 24.39 17.84
C SER A 302 -11.14 23.15 16.95
N GLU A 303 -12.22 22.75 16.29
CA GLU A 303 -12.24 21.62 15.36
C GLU A 303 -11.29 21.84 14.18
N PHE A 304 -11.31 23.05 13.61
CA PHE A 304 -10.43 23.43 12.51
C PHE A 304 -8.95 23.35 12.93
N ALA A 305 -8.60 23.85 14.11
CA ALA A 305 -7.24 23.79 14.64
C ALA A 305 -6.80 22.36 14.99
N TRP A 306 -7.64 21.56 15.65
CA TRP A 306 -7.31 20.16 15.98
C TRP A 306 -7.09 19.31 14.74
N ARG A 307 -7.89 19.53 13.69
CA ARG A 307 -7.68 18.89 12.40
C ARG A 307 -6.35 19.24 11.76
N ASP A 308 -5.88 20.47 11.94
CA ASP A 308 -4.58 20.89 11.42
C ASP A 308 -3.41 20.34 12.22
N GLN A 309 -3.60 20.11 13.52
CA GLN A 309 -2.57 19.55 14.40
C GLN A 309 -2.28 18.08 14.08
N ASP A 310 -3.32 17.25 13.90
CA ASP A 310 -3.18 15.83 13.54
C ASP A 310 -4.27 15.41 12.56
N LYS A 311 -4.09 15.79 11.29
CA LYS A 311 -5.06 15.53 10.22
C LYS A 311 -5.31 14.04 9.96
N LEU A 312 -4.35 13.17 10.32
CA LEU A 312 -4.49 11.73 10.17
C LEU A 312 -5.48 11.18 11.21
N LYS A 313 -5.31 11.55 12.48
CA LYS A 313 -6.07 10.99 13.60
C LYS A 313 -7.32 11.78 13.96
N TYR A 314 -7.38 13.06 13.60
CA TYR A 314 -8.55 13.88 13.83
C TYR A 314 -9.79 13.23 13.20
N ARG A 315 -10.81 13.03 14.03
CA ARG A 315 -12.13 12.54 13.62
C ARG A 315 -13.12 13.68 13.73
N TYR A 316 -13.79 14.01 12.63
CA TYR A 316 -14.89 14.97 12.68
C TYR A 316 -15.97 14.51 13.68
N PRO A 317 -16.58 15.41 14.47
CA PRO A 317 -17.72 15.06 15.31
C PRO A 317 -18.86 14.48 14.47
N HIS A 318 -19.33 13.27 14.82
CA HIS A 318 -20.29 12.49 14.05
C HIS A 318 -19.85 12.13 12.61
N GLY A 319 -18.54 12.16 12.35
CA GLY A 319 -17.94 11.84 11.06
C GLY A 319 -16.76 10.87 11.19
N GLU A 320 -15.83 10.98 10.25
CA GLU A 320 -14.69 10.08 10.06
C GLU A 320 -13.35 10.81 10.25
N SER A 321 -12.32 10.01 10.52
CA SER A 321 -10.90 10.36 10.41
C SER A 321 -10.28 9.69 9.19
N TYR A 322 -9.05 10.07 8.83
CA TYR A 322 -8.31 9.33 7.80
C TYR A 322 -7.99 7.88 8.22
N LEU A 323 -7.89 7.59 9.53
CA LEU A 323 -7.75 6.22 10.02
C LEU A 323 -9.01 5.38 9.75
N ASP A 324 -10.20 5.96 9.91
CA ASP A 324 -11.46 5.29 9.56
C ASP A 324 -11.52 4.99 8.06
N LEU A 325 -11.08 5.95 7.23
CA LEU A 325 -11.00 5.78 5.79
C LEU A 325 -10.03 4.66 5.39
N LEU A 326 -8.83 4.62 5.98
CA LEU A 326 -7.86 3.56 5.73
C LEU A 326 -8.46 2.19 6.04
N GLN A 327 -9.18 2.08 7.15
CA GLN A 327 -9.84 0.83 7.52
C GLN A 327 -10.90 0.39 6.51
N ARG A 328 -11.82 1.27 6.08
CA ARG A 328 -12.87 0.89 5.10
C ARG A 328 -12.36 0.74 3.66
N THR A 329 -11.26 1.41 3.31
CA THR A 329 -10.66 1.25 1.97
C THR A 329 -9.78 0.01 1.85
N GLU A 330 -9.57 -0.75 2.94
CA GLU A 330 -8.79 -1.99 2.93
C GLU A 330 -9.36 -3.01 1.96
N ASP A 331 -10.67 -3.25 2.02
CA ASP A 331 -11.35 -4.22 1.17
C ASP A 331 -11.29 -3.83 -0.30
N VAL A 332 -11.38 -2.52 -0.59
CA VAL A 332 -11.20 -1.97 -1.94
C VAL A 332 -9.79 -2.27 -2.45
N VAL A 333 -8.76 -2.00 -1.65
CA VAL A 333 -7.37 -2.28 -2.02
C VAL A 333 -7.16 -3.79 -2.22
N GLN A 334 -7.68 -4.66 -1.35
CA GLN A 334 -7.56 -6.10 -1.55
C GLN A 334 -8.24 -6.57 -2.84
N ALA A 335 -9.43 -6.06 -3.14
CA ALA A 335 -10.15 -6.38 -4.38
C ALA A 335 -9.44 -5.84 -5.64
N LEU A 336 -8.82 -4.65 -5.57
CA LEU A 336 -7.96 -4.18 -6.66
C LEU A 336 -6.80 -5.14 -6.89
N LEU A 337 -6.22 -5.67 -5.80
CA LEU A 337 -5.09 -6.57 -5.89
C LEU A 337 -5.40 -7.96 -6.44
N THR A 338 -6.66 -8.27 -6.75
CA THR A 338 -7.06 -9.49 -7.45
C THR A 338 -7.64 -9.22 -8.84
N THR A 339 -7.67 -7.96 -9.28
CA THR A 339 -8.19 -7.52 -10.59
C THR A 339 -7.14 -6.76 -11.40
N THR A 340 -7.46 -6.40 -12.64
CA THR A 340 -6.65 -5.56 -13.53
C THR A 340 -7.56 -4.79 -14.47
N GLU A 341 -7.06 -3.68 -14.99
CA GLU A 341 -7.77 -2.75 -15.90
C GLU A 341 -9.04 -2.19 -15.27
N THR A 342 -9.02 -1.95 -13.95
CA THR A 342 -10.13 -1.38 -13.18
C THR A 342 -10.02 0.14 -13.15
N LEU A 343 -11.12 0.83 -13.47
CA LEU A 343 -11.28 2.28 -13.27
C LEU A 343 -11.96 2.56 -11.94
N ILE A 344 -11.35 3.42 -11.12
CA ILE A 344 -11.89 3.89 -9.85
C ILE A 344 -12.16 5.39 -9.97
N VAL A 345 -13.43 5.77 -9.90
CA VAL A 345 -13.86 7.17 -9.82
C VAL A 345 -14.35 7.47 -8.42
N SER A 346 -13.58 8.24 -7.65
CA SER A 346 -13.87 8.51 -6.24
C SER A 346 -13.54 9.97 -5.88
N HIS A 347 -13.08 10.21 -4.66
CA HIS A 347 -12.96 11.55 -4.06
C HIS A 347 -11.56 11.79 -3.51
N GLN A 348 -11.32 13.01 -3.01
CA GLN A 348 -9.97 13.44 -2.66
C GLN A 348 -9.42 12.67 -1.46
N ALA A 349 -10.16 12.50 -0.36
CA ALA A 349 -9.63 11.82 0.82
C ALA A 349 -9.49 10.31 0.59
N VAL A 350 -10.48 9.70 -0.07
CA VAL A 350 -10.47 8.26 -0.40
C VAL A 350 -9.30 7.89 -1.31
N LEU A 351 -9.09 8.64 -2.40
CA LEU A 351 -7.99 8.34 -3.32
C LEU A 351 -6.63 8.57 -2.68
N ARG A 352 -6.49 9.49 -1.72
CA ARG A 352 -5.24 9.60 -0.94
C ARG A 352 -4.94 8.32 -0.17
N CYS A 353 -5.92 7.75 0.52
CA CYS A 353 -5.77 6.49 1.26
C CYS A 353 -5.39 5.33 0.33
N ILE A 354 -6.05 5.21 -0.82
CA ILE A 354 -5.77 4.16 -1.80
C ILE A 354 -4.39 4.36 -2.44
N MET A 355 -4.07 5.58 -2.88
CA MET A 355 -2.78 5.89 -3.50
C MET A 355 -1.62 5.67 -2.55
N ALA A 356 -1.80 5.92 -1.24
CA ALA A 356 -0.78 5.66 -0.23
C ALA A 356 -0.28 4.20 -0.23
N TYR A 357 -1.15 3.24 -0.57
CA TYR A 357 -0.74 1.84 -0.74
C TYR A 357 0.23 1.70 -1.92
N PHE A 358 -0.11 2.27 -3.07
CA PHE A 358 0.67 2.16 -4.30
C PHE A 358 1.99 2.93 -4.23
N THR A 359 2.02 4.08 -3.56
CA THR A 359 3.23 4.90 -3.37
C THR A 359 4.09 4.49 -2.17
N GLY A 360 3.61 3.57 -1.31
CA GLY A 360 4.30 3.24 -0.06
C GLY A 360 4.44 4.44 0.90
N THR A 361 3.47 5.36 0.87
CA THR A 361 3.51 6.60 1.66
C THR A 361 3.34 6.32 3.15
N LYS A 362 4.13 6.98 4.00
CA LYS A 362 4.03 6.87 5.45
C LYS A 362 2.69 7.41 5.95
N PRO A 363 2.10 6.84 7.03
CA PRO A 363 0.78 7.23 7.53
C PRO A 363 0.59 8.74 7.71
N GLY A 364 1.57 9.44 8.29
CA GLY A 364 1.49 10.89 8.57
C GLY A 364 1.35 11.77 7.31
N ASP A 365 1.84 11.29 6.17
CA ASP A 365 1.85 12.04 4.90
C ASP A 365 0.60 11.78 4.05
N ILE A 366 -0.17 10.72 4.35
CA ILE A 366 -1.36 10.29 3.59
C ILE A 366 -2.37 11.44 3.40
N PRO A 367 -2.74 12.24 4.42
CA PRO A 367 -3.71 13.33 4.26
C PRO A 367 -3.26 14.49 3.36
N TYR A 368 -2.03 14.44 2.85
CA TYR A 368 -1.40 15.46 2.02
C TYR A 368 -0.93 14.95 0.66
N ILE A 369 -1.20 13.69 0.30
CA ILE A 369 -0.98 13.22 -1.07
C ILE A 369 -1.80 14.10 -2.03
N ASN A 370 -1.16 14.59 -3.10
CA ASN A 370 -1.85 15.39 -4.10
C ASN A 370 -2.60 14.49 -5.08
N VAL A 371 -3.92 14.66 -5.14
CA VAL A 371 -4.81 13.98 -6.09
C VAL A 371 -5.67 15.06 -6.76
N PRO A 372 -5.19 15.68 -7.84
CA PRO A 372 -5.84 16.84 -8.44
C PRO A 372 -7.15 16.47 -9.15
N LEU A 373 -8.06 17.45 -9.26
CA LEU A 373 -9.22 17.31 -10.14
C LEU A 373 -8.78 17.17 -11.60
N HIS A 374 -9.69 16.65 -12.40
CA HIS A 374 -9.57 16.58 -13.86
C HIS A 374 -8.28 15.91 -14.38
N THR A 375 -7.78 14.94 -13.62
CA THR A 375 -6.51 14.25 -13.89
C THR A 375 -6.74 12.77 -13.75
N LEU A 376 -6.26 12.01 -14.74
CA LEU A 376 -6.26 10.55 -14.72
C LEU A 376 -4.90 10.08 -14.19
N LEU A 377 -4.92 9.25 -13.14
CA LEU A 377 -3.74 8.57 -12.64
C LEU A 377 -3.75 7.14 -13.19
N ILE A 378 -2.67 6.72 -13.85
CA ILE A 378 -2.52 5.37 -14.37
C ILE A 378 -1.43 4.68 -13.57
N VAL A 379 -1.81 3.64 -12.83
CA VAL A 379 -0.93 2.89 -11.94
C VAL A 379 -0.59 1.56 -12.59
N ARG A 380 0.70 1.32 -12.87
CA ARG A 380 1.19 0.09 -13.51
C ARG A 380 2.10 -0.66 -12.54
N SER A 381 1.91 -1.97 -12.40
CA SER A 381 2.84 -2.78 -11.61
C SER A 381 4.19 -2.89 -12.30
N TYR A 382 5.26 -2.71 -11.53
CA TYR A 382 6.64 -2.90 -11.97
C TYR A 382 7.41 -3.68 -10.90
N GLY A 383 7.61 -4.99 -11.13
CA GLY A 383 8.17 -5.88 -10.11
C GLY A 383 7.32 -5.89 -8.84
N TYR A 384 7.92 -5.49 -7.71
CA TYR A 384 7.22 -5.34 -6.42
C TYR A 384 6.67 -3.94 -6.16
N ASP A 385 6.91 -2.99 -7.07
CA ASP A 385 6.48 -1.60 -6.95
C ASP A 385 5.42 -1.24 -8.00
N TYR A 386 5.03 0.04 -8.02
CA TYR A 386 4.11 0.60 -8.99
C TYR A 386 4.65 1.91 -9.58
N GLU A 387 4.51 2.04 -10.89
CA GLU A 387 4.74 3.28 -11.60
C GLU A 387 3.41 4.04 -11.72
N ILE A 388 3.44 5.33 -11.44
CA ILE A 388 2.26 6.19 -11.48
C ILE A 388 2.47 7.25 -12.54
N GLU A 389 1.70 7.14 -13.61
CA GLU A 389 1.63 8.15 -14.66
C GLU A 389 0.47 9.11 -14.34
N THR A 390 0.74 10.41 -14.38
CA THR A 390 -0.26 11.45 -14.16
C THR A 390 -0.61 12.10 -15.48
N VAL A 391 -1.89 12.05 -15.87
CA VAL A 391 -2.39 12.52 -17.17
C VAL A 391 -3.45 13.60 -16.96
N PRO A 392 -3.06 14.89 -16.96
CA PRO A 392 -4.01 16.01 -16.89
C PRO A 392 -4.84 16.10 -18.18
N LEU A 393 -6.17 16.14 -18.07
CA LEU A 393 -7.06 16.10 -19.24
C LEU A 393 -7.42 17.48 -19.81
N LYS A 394 -6.76 18.53 -19.32
CA LYS A 394 -6.84 19.90 -19.85
C LYS A 394 -8.27 20.44 -19.85
N VAL A 395 -9.00 20.18 -18.76
CA VAL A 395 -10.27 20.83 -18.44
C VAL A 395 -10.05 21.63 -17.18
N GLU A 396 -10.27 22.93 -17.25
CA GLU A 396 -10.15 23.84 -16.11
C GLU A 396 -11.00 23.38 -14.92
N CYS A 397 -10.49 23.61 -13.71
CA CYS A 397 -11.18 23.37 -12.45
C CYS A 397 -10.62 24.25 -11.34
N VAL A 398 -11.36 24.35 -10.25
CA VAL A 398 -10.86 24.89 -8.97
C VAL A 398 -9.76 23.99 -8.38
N ASP A 399 -8.96 24.56 -7.49
CA ASP A 399 -8.06 23.80 -6.64
C ASP A 399 -8.72 23.49 -5.29
N THR A 400 -8.58 22.25 -4.85
CA THR A 400 -9.08 21.77 -3.55
C THR A 400 -7.95 21.24 -2.67
N TYR A 401 -6.69 21.38 -3.11
CA TYR A 401 -5.51 20.92 -2.41
C TYR A 401 -5.06 21.92 -1.35
N ARG A 402 -5.41 21.65 -0.10
CA ARG A 402 -4.91 22.39 1.06
C ARG A 402 -3.54 21.85 1.51
N ILE A 403 -2.51 22.67 1.38
CA ILE A 403 -1.14 22.41 1.87
C ILE A 403 -1.16 22.24 3.39
N GLN A 404 -0.25 21.44 3.94
CA GLN A 404 -0.08 21.29 5.38
C GLN A 404 0.25 22.65 6.03
N PRO A 405 -0.56 23.13 6.99
CA PRO A 405 -0.27 24.36 7.72
C PRO A 405 0.96 24.20 8.60
N LYS A 406 1.76 25.27 8.71
CA LYS A 406 2.94 25.33 9.58
C LYS A 406 2.58 25.69 11.02
N ASP A 407 1.62 26.59 11.19
CA ASP A 407 1.07 26.95 12.49
C ASP A 407 -0.31 26.33 12.65
N CYS A 408 -0.44 25.40 13.58
CA CYS A 408 -1.69 24.71 13.92
C CYS A 408 -2.19 25.09 15.33
N SER A 409 -1.67 26.17 15.91
CA SER A 409 -2.04 26.62 17.26
C SER A 409 -3.53 26.96 17.33
N LEU A 410 -4.15 26.66 18.49
CA LEU A 410 -5.51 27.13 18.82
C LEU A 410 -5.58 28.66 18.96
N SER A 411 -4.45 29.33 19.19
CA SER A 411 -4.37 30.78 19.37
C SER A 411 -4.10 31.56 18.08
N ARG A 412 -3.92 30.89 16.93
CA ARG A 412 -3.63 31.56 15.66
C ARG A 412 -4.86 32.34 15.16
N THR A 413 -4.64 33.42 14.41
CA THR A 413 -5.74 34.23 13.89
C THR A 413 -6.49 33.48 12.76
N THR A 414 -7.72 33.89 12.47
CA THR A 414 -8.48 33.36 11.31
C THR A 414 -7.72 33.54 10.00
N ALA A 415 -7.04 34.68 9.81
CA ALA A 415 -6.23 34.93 8.62
C ALA A 415 -5.07 33.92 8.50
N ASP A 416 -4.41 33.59 9.62
CA ASP A 416 -3.34 32.59 9.63
C ASP A 416 -3.85 31.17 9.36
N ALA A 417 -5.00 30.81 9.95
CA ALA A 417 -5.64 29.51 9.79
C ALA A 417 -6.06 29.22 8.32
N LEU A 418 -6.53 30.26 7.63
CA LEU A 418 -7.03 30.16 6.26
C LEU A 418 -5.95 30.34 5.19
N LYS A 419 -4.72 30.71 5.54
CA LYS A 419 -3.62 30.94 4.58
C LYS A 419 -3.32 29.75 3.65
N THR A 420 -3.62 28.53 4.09
CA THR A 420 -3.40 27.29 3.32
C THR A 420 -4.65 26.81 2.57
N VAL A 421 -5.80 27.44 2.79
CA VAL A 421 -7.04 27.13 2.09
C VAL A 421 -6.97 27.73 0.68
N PRO A 422 -7.10 26.91 -0.39
CA PRO A 422 -7.15 27.44 -1.76
C PRO A 422 -8.34 28.34 -1.98
N ALA A 423 -8.20 29.34 -2.85
CA ALA A 423 -9.33 30.18 -3.25
C ALA A 423 -10.39 29.36 -4.02
N HIS A 424 -11.65 29.54 -3.65
CA HIS A 424 -12.77 28.81 -4.25
C HIS A 424 -13.42 29.53 -5.45
N TYR A 425 -13.23 30.85 -5.59
CA TYR A 425 -13.87 31.68 -6.62
C TYR A 425 -13.18 31.57 -7.98
N ASP A 426 -13.91 31.15 -9.03
CA ASP A 426 -13.72 31.33 -10.49
C ASP A 426 -12.33 31.73 -11.02
N SER A 427 -11.28 31.17 -10.43
CA SER A 427 -9.89 31.33 -10.83
C SER A 427 -9.43 29.95 -11.27
N PRO A 428 -9.93 29.46 -12.42
CA PRO A 428 -9.55 28.15 -12.91
C PRO A 428 -8.04 28.06 -13.01
N ILE A 429 -7.47 27.02 -12.40
CA ILE A 429 -6.06 26.74 -12.61
C ILE A 429 -5.92 26.06 -13.97
N GLN A 430 -5.16 26.67 -14.87
CA GLN A 430 -4.70 25.97 -16.06
C GLN A 430 -3.79 24.83 -15.62
N GLN A 431 -4.16 23.59 -15.95
CA GLN A 431 -3.31 22.43 -15.70
C GLN A 431 -2.03 22.56 -16.54
N THR A 432 -0.96 23.11 -15.96
CA THR A 432 0.37 23.17 -16.55
C THR A 432 1.10 21.85 -16.32
N ILE A 433 1.88 21.43 -17.32
CA ILE A 433 2.71 20.22 -17.27
C ILE A 433 3.92 20.55 -16.40
N SER A 434 4.10 19.85 -15.27
CA SER A 434 5.39 19.76 -14.58
C SER A 434 6.19 18.61 -15.17
#